data_AF-A0A7J3QFK3-F1
#
_entry.id   AF-A0A7J3QFK3-F1
#
_cell.length_a   1.000
_cell.length_b   1.000
_cell.length_c   1.000
_cell.angle_alpha   90.00
_cell.angle_beta   90.00
_cell.angle_gamma   90.00
#
_symmetry.space_group_name_H-M   'P 1'
#
loop_
_entity.id
_entity.type
_entity.pdbx_description
1 polymer ?
#
loop_
_entity_poly.entity_id
_entity_poly.type
_entity_poly.pdbx_seq_one_letter_code
_entity_poly.pdbx_strand_id
1 'polypeptide(L)'
;MVEYSSVRCRRALSPSGLPGLDYALNPYIGCEHGCAYCYSPAVLRRRDYLERWGEFVMAKENLAELLAEEVRGLRPGCIGVGTVCD
;
A
#
# COMPACT_ATOMS: atom_id res chain seq x y z
N MET A 1 -18.95 9.72 2.34
CA MET A 1 -17.88 10.56 2.94
C MET A 1 -16.73 9.62 3.25
N VAL A 2 -15.50 9.98 2.87
CA VAL A 2 -14.33 9.11 3.02
C VAL A 2 -13.88 9.10 4.48
N GLU A 3 -13.58 7.92 5.02
CA GLU A 3 -13.06 7.74 6.37
C GLU A 3 -11.52 7.78 6.36
N TYR A 4 -10.93 8.73 7.07
CA TYR A 4 -9.47 8.85 7.22
C TYR A 4 -9.04 8.37 8.60
N SER A 5 -8.00 7.54 8.66
CA SER A 5 -7.41 7.07 9.91
C SER A 5 -5.92 6.78 9.77
N SER A 6 -5.25 6.41 10.87
CA SER A 6 -3.86 5.92 10.84
C SER A 6 -3.78 4.45 11.21
N VAL A 7 -2.75 3.78 10.70
CA VAL A 7 -2.46 2.38 10.99
C VAL A 7 -0.96 2.16 11.07
N ARG A 8 -0.52 1.23 11.92
CA ARG A 8 0.88 0.79 11.93
C ARG A 8 1.08 -0.37 10.98
N CYS A 9 2.17 -0.34 10.23
CA CYS A 9 2.59 -1.44 9.36
C CYS A 9 3.78 -2.19 9.97
N ARG A 10 3.90 -3.47 9.63
CA ARG A 10 5.04 -4.32 10.03
C ARG A 10 6.19 -4.31 9.02
N ARG A 11 5.92 -3.81 7.80
CA ARG A 11 6.88 -3.75 6.71
C ARG A 11 6.62 -2.52 5.84
N ALA A 12 7.67 -1.78 5.48
CA ALA A 12 7.55 -0.65 4.55
C ALA A 12 7.63 -1.13 3.09
N LEU A 13 8.62 -1.98 2.76
CA LEU A 13 8.83 -2.55 1.42
C LEU A 13 8.43 -4.02 1.37
N SER A 14 7.32 -4.33 0.71
CA SER A 14 6.94 -5.70 0.36
C SER A 14 7.54 -6.11 -0.99
N PRO A 15 7.90 -7.39 -1.22
CA PRO A 15 8.24 -7.87 -2.56
C PRO A 15 7.09 -7.59 -3.53
N SER A 16 7.41 -7.15 -4.74
CA SER A 16 6.42 -6.91 -5.79
C SER A 16 6.30 -8.12 -6.72
N GLY A 17 5.07 -8.40 -7.16
CA GLY A 17 4.79 -9.36 -8.24
C GLY A 17 4.57 -8.70 -9.60
N LEU A 18 4.66 -7.36 -9.67
CA LEU A 18 4.48 -6.61 -10.90
C LEU A 18 5.75 -6.63 -11.76
N PRO A 19 5.64 -6.72 -13.09
CA PRO A 19 6.81 -6.73 -13.97
C PRO A 19 7.72 -5.51 -13.77
N GLY A 20 9.03 -5.77 -13.64
CA GLY A 20 10.05 -4.72 -13.51
C GLY A 20 10.14 -4.05 -12.14
N LEU A 21 9.39 -4.52 -11.14
CA LEU A 21 9.44 -4.02 -9.77
C LEU A 21 9.93 -5.13 -8.83
N ASP A 22 10.93 -4.83 -8.03
CA ASP A 22 11.43 -5.72 -6.99
C ASP A 22 10.62 -5.55 -5.69
N TYR A 23 10.23 -4.30 -5.41
CA TYR A 23 9.55 -3.92 -4.19
C TYR A 23 8.33 -3.03 -4.46
N ALA A 24 7.39 -3.04 -3.53
CA ALA A 24 6.25 -2.14 -3.50
C ALA A 24 6.26 -1.34 -2.19
N LEU A 25 6.15 -0.02 -2.32
CA LEU A 25 5.99 0.93 -1.23
C LEU A 25 4.58 1.52 -1.34
N ASN A 26 3.71 1.17 -0.39
CA ASN A 26 2.32 1.66 -0.37
C ASN A 26 2.11 2.46 0.90
N PRO A 27 2.11 3.81 0.86
CA PRO A 27 1.98 4.64 2.07
C PRO A 27 0.62 4.56 2.75
N TYR A 28 -0.41 4.20 2.00
CA TYR A 28 -1.77 4.08 2.49
C TYR A 28 -2.30 2.65 2.37
N ILE A 29 -3.45 2.43 2.98
CA ILE A 29 -4.36 1.33 2.67
C ILE A 29 -5.69 1.96 2.28
N GLY A 30 -6.22 1.60 1.12
CA GLY A 30 -7.41 2.25 0.56
C GLY A 30 -7.06 3.33 -0.46
N CYS A 31 -8.09 4.03 -0.90
CA CYS A 31 -8.10 5.09 -1.91
C CYS A 31 -9.48 5.76 -1.83
N GLU A 32 -9.57 7.07 -2.04
CA GLU A 32 -10.85 7.81 -2.05
C GLU A 32 -11.59 7.77 -3.40
N HIS A 33 -10.92 7.33 -4.46
CA HIS A 33 -11.46 7.43 -5.83
C HIS A 33 -12.47 6.34 -6.18
N GLY A 34 -12.30 5.12 -5.64
CA GLY A 34 -13.24 4.02 -5.84
C GLY A 34 -13.46 3.59 -7.30
N CYS A 35 -12.42 3.66 -8.15
CA CYS A 35 -12.56 3.39 -9.58
C CYS A 35 -13.15 1.99 -9.86
N ALA A 36 -14.15 1.92 -10.75
CA ALA A 36 -14.80 0.65 -11.13
C ALA A 36 -13.82 -0.37 -11.76
N TYR A 37 -12.70 0.10 -12.31
CA TYR A 37 -11.65 -0.72 -12.91
C TYR A 37 -10.44 -0.95 -11.98
N CYS A 38 -10.53 -0.54 -10.71
CA CYS A 38 -9.40 -0.66 -9.79
C CYS A 38 -9.10 -2.13 -9.48
N TYR A 39 -7.85 -2.54 -9.67
CA TYR A 39 -7.40 -3.91 -9.40
C TYR A 39 -6.99 -4.12 -7.93
N SER A 40 -6.60 -3.05 -7.23
CA SER A 40 -6.05 -3.06 -5.88
C SER A 40 -6.92 -3.81 -4.85
N PRO A 41 -8.26 -3.62 -4.77
CA PRO A 41 -9.06 -4.32 -3.77
C PRO A 41 -9.04 -5.84 -3.94
N ALA A 42 -9.01 -6.33 -5.20
CA ALA A 42 -8.95 -7.76 -5.49
C ALA A 42 -7.58 -8.37 -5.11
N VAL A 43 -6.48 -7.63 -5.30
CA VAL A 43 -5.12 -8.10 -4.97
C VAL A 43 -4.89 -8.19 -3.46
N LEU A 44 -5.50 -7.31 -2.66
CA LEU A 44 -5.35 -7.31 -1.21
C LEU A 44 -6.07 -8.48 -0.50
N ARG A 45 -6.96 -9.20 -1.20
CA ARG A 45 -7.67 -10.41 -0.71
C ARG A 45 -8.34 -10.23 0.65
N ARG A 46 -8.86 -9.03 0.92
CA ARG A 46 -9.56 -8.66 2.15
C ARG A 46 -10.99 -8.28 1.81
N ARG A 47 -11.96 -9.06 2.32
CA ARG A 47 -13.38 -8.88 1.99
C ARG A 47 -13.88 -7.50 2.38
N ASP A 48 -13.47 -7.00 3.53
CA ASP A 48 -13.79 -5.66 4.01
C ASP A 48 -13.20 -4.55 3.13
N TYR A 49 -12.00 -4.75 2.55
CA TYR A 49 -11.42 -3.77 1.62
C TYR A 49 -12.11 -3.81 0.26
N LEU A 50 -12.51 -4.99 -0.20
CA LEU A 50 -13.23 -5.14 -1.46
C LEU A 50 -14.60 -4.45 -1.39
N GLU A 51 -15.31 -4.58 -0.28
CA GLU A 51 -16.66 -4.02 -0.12
C GLU A 51 -16.66 -2.50 0.12
N ARG A 52 -15.61 -1.95 0.74
CA ARG A 52 -15.51 -0.54 1.11
C ARG A 52 -14.51 0.27 0.27
N TRP A 53 -14.03 -0.28 -0.84
CA TRP A 53 -13.01 0.41 -1.66
C TRP A 53 -13.56 1.74 -2.19
N GLY A 54 -12.81 2.83 -2.04
CA GLY A 54 -13.31 4.18 -2.32
C GLY A 54 -13.85 4.93 -1.11
N GLU A 55 -14.06 4.25 0.02
CA GLU A 55 -14.70 4.84 1.20
C GLU A 55 -13.75 5.11 2.37
N PHE A 56 -12.48 4.71 2.26
CA PHE A 56 -11.51 4.88 3.33
C PHE A 56 -10.08 5.07 2.83
N VAL A 57 -9.27 5.77 3.63
CA VAL A 57 -7.82 5.92 3.47
C VAL A 57 -7.17 5.81 4.85
N MET A 58 -6.31 4.79 5.04
CA MET A 58 -5.54 4.60 6.27
C MET A 58 -4.07 4.93 6.03
N ALA A 59 -3.54 5.97 6.67
CA ALA A 59 -2.14 6.36 6.57
C ALA A 59 -1.24 5.48 7.43
N LYS A 60 -0.16 4.94 6.84
CA LYS A 60 0.82 4.16 7.60
C LYS A 60 1.76 5.06 8.39
N GLU A 61 1.42 5.32 9.65
CA GLU A 61 2.09 6.33 10.48
C GLU A 61 3.58 6.07 10.72
N ASN A 62 4.01 4.81 10.76
CA ASN A 62 5.39 4.40 11.02
C ASN A 62 6.18 4.07 9.74
N LEU A 63 5.64 4.37 8.55
CA LEU A 63 6.22 3.93 7.28
C LEU A 63 7.62 4.50 7.03
N ALA A 64 7.81 5.80 7.25
CA ALA A 64 9.06 6.48 6.93
C ALA A 64 10.23 5.98 7.80
N GLU A 65 9.98 5.84 9.10
CA GLU A 65 10.95 5.30 10.06
C GLU A 65 11.32 3.85 9.68
N LEU A 66 10.31 3.02 9.43
CA LEU A 66 10.52 1.62 9.08
C LEU A 66 11.23 1.46 7.72
N LEU A 67 10.91 2.31 6.73
CA LEU A 67 11.61 2.35 5.45
C LEU A 67 13.09 2.66 5.64
N ALA A 68 13.43 3.66 6.44
CA ALA A 68 14.81 4.06 6.71
C ALA A 68 15.62 2.94 7.39
N GLU A 69 14.97 2.08 8.18
CA GLU A 69 15.58 0.90 8.77
C GLU A 69 15.74 -0.24 7.76
N GLU A 70 14.68 -0.58 7.01
CA GLU A 70 14.66 -1.71 6.08
C GLU A 70 15.65 -1.56 4.92
N VAL A 71 15.77 -0.36 4.34
CA VAL A 71 16.63 -0.13 3.17
C VAL A 71 18.12 -0.40 3.43
N ARG A 72 18.56 -0.41 4.69
CA ARG A 72 19.94 -0.72 5.07
C ARG A 72 20.29 -2.20 4.87
N GLY A 73 19.29 -3.09 4.94
CA GLY A 73 19.48 -4.54 4.84
C GLY A 73 18.93 -5.17 3.56
N LEU A 74 18.21 -4.40 2.73
CA LEU A 74 17.65 -4.87 1.48
C LEU A 74 18.66 -4.75 0.32
N ARG A 75 18.49 -5.62 -0.68
CA ARG A 75 19.24 -5.50 -1.93
C ARG A 75 18.71 -4.30 -2.72
N PRO A 76 19.57 -3.53 -3.40
CA PRO A 76 19.11 -2.51 -4.34
C PRO A 76 18.16 -3.10 -5.39
N GLY A 77 17.11 -2.36 -5.75
CA GLY A 77 16.09 -2.80 -6.70
C GLY A 77 15.11 -1.69 -7.05
N CYS A 78 14.24 -1.94 -8.02
CA CYS A 78 13.21 -1.02 -8.46
C CYS A 78 12.00 -1.05 -7.51
N ILE A 79 11.55 0.13 -7.08
CA ILE A 79 10.45 0.30 -6.13
C ILE A 79 9.25 0.90 -6.86
N GLY A 80 8.12 0.19 -6.85
CA GLY A 80 6.84 0.77 -7.24
C GLY A 80 6.22 1.50 -6.05
N VAL A 81 5.94 2.79 -6.22
CA VAL A 81 5.27 3.60 -5.19
C VAL A 81 3.78 3.67 -5.51
N GLY A 82 2.93 3.39 -4.52
CA GLY A 82 1.47 3.50 -4.67
C GLY A 82 0.88 2.46 -5.64
N THR A 83 1.40 1.23 -5.66
CA THR A 83 0.89 0.20 -6.57
C THR A 83 -0.51 -0.28 -6.19
N VAL A 84 -0.89 -0.25 -4.91
CA VAL A 84 -2.21 -0.68 -4.44
C VAL A 84 -2.86 0.30 -3.46
N CYS A 85 -2.53 1.58 -3.59
CA CYS A 85 -3.15 2.68 -2.84
C CYS A 85 -3.07 3.99 -3.63
N ASP A 86 -3.88 4.97 -3.24
CA ASP A 86 -3.78 6.37 -3.66
C ASP A 86 -3.91 7.24 -2.40
#